data_AF-A0AAV9F9K6-F1
#
_entry.id   AF-A0AAV9F9K6-F1
#
_cell.length_a   1.000
_cell.length_b   1.000
_cell.length_c   1.000
_cell.angle_alpha   90.00
_cell.angle_beta   90.00
_cell.angle_gamma   90.00
#
_symmetry.space_group_name_H-M   'P 1'
#
loop_
_entity.id
_entity.type
_entity.pdbx_description
1 polymer ?
#
loop_
_entity_poly.entity_id
_entity_poly.type
_entity_poly.pdbx_seq_one_letter_code
_entity_poly.pdbx_strand_id
1 'polypeptide(L)'
;MLFCFVHFDKIARDALMVSVDRMGFNVFAKVPSVVATEGSDQYQWKDFRFSFREEASDAEAFCRQLVEMEEQVLEEVRSFSGVG
;
A
#
# COMPACT_ATOMS: atom_id res chain seq x y z
N MET A 1 2.37 -4.58 -2.15
CA MET A 1 1.35 -4.59 -3.22
C MET A 1 -0.07 -4.77 -2.70
N LEU A 2 -0.34 -5.72 -1.78
CA LEU A 2 -1.68 -5.91 -1.19
C LEU A 2 -2.23 -4.63 -0.52
N PHE A 3 -1.38 -3.85 0.14
CA PHE A 3 -1.73 -2.54 0.67
C PHE A 3 -2.36 -1.60 -0.37
N CYS A 4 -1.78 -1.51 -1.58
CA CYS A 4 -2.33 -0.69 -2.66
C CYS A 4 -3.69 -1.21 -3.16
N PHE A 5 -3.86 -2.53 -3.17
CA PHE A 5 -5.13 -3.15 -3.57
C PHE A 5 -6.21 -2.88 -2.53
N VAL A 6 -5.97 -3.22 -1.27
CA VAL A 6 -6.95 -3.09 -0.18
C VAL A 6 -7.33 -1.64 0.10
N HIS A 7 -6.35 -0.74 0.24
CA HIS A 7 -6.64 0.64 0.66
C HIS A 7 -7.04 1.60 -0.47
N PHE A 8 -6.64 1.30 -1.72
CA PHE A 8 -6.81 2.24 -2.84
C PHE A 8 -7.47 1.63 -4.08
N ASP A 9 -7.82 0.35 -4.06
CA ASP A 9 -8.31 -0.41 -5.21
C ASP A 9 -7.38 -0.23 -6.43
N LYS A 10 -6.08 -0.43 -6.20
CA LYS A 10 -5.04 -0.34 -7.24
C LYS A 10 -4.23 -1.62 -7.29
N ILE A 11 -4.24 -2.24 -8.47
CA ILE A 11 -3.34 -3.34 -8.80
C ILE A 11 -1.96 -2.75 -9.10
N ALA A 12 -1.08 -2.78 -8.11
CA ALA A 12 0.31 -2.38 -8.28
C ALA A 12 1.12 -3.54 -8.87
N ARG A 13 1.93 -3.26 -9.90
CA ARG A 13 2.91 -4.20 -10.46
C ARG A 13 4.20 -4.21 -9.66
N ASP A 14 4.52 -3.08 -9.05
CA ASP A 14 5.68 -2.86 -8.20
C ASP A 14 5.36 -1.77 -7.16
N ALA A 15 6.03 -1.79 -6.02
CA ALA A 15 5.80 -0.85 -4.93
C ALA A 15 7.04 -0.71 -4.04
N LEU A 16 7.43 0.54 -3.77
CA LEU A 16 8.59 0.90 -2.94
C LEU A 16 8.14 1.81 -1.80
N MET A 17 8.50 1.48 -0.55
CA MET A 17 8.34 2.41 0.57
C MET A 17 9.45 3.47 0.48
N VAL A 18 9.10 4.72 0.24
CA VAL A 18 10.05 5.80 -0.09
C VAL A 18 10.34 6.75 1.07
N SER A 19 9.43 6.84 2.03
CA SER A 19 9.62 7.66 3.23
C SER A 19 8.75 7.17 4.37
N VAL A 20 9.20 7.38 5.60
CA VAL A 20 8.45 7.10 6.84
C VAL A 20 8.47 8.32 7.74
N ASP A 21 7.40 8.51 8.51
CA ASP A 21 7.33 9.45 9.61
C ASP A 21 6.49 8.84 10.74
N ARG A 22 6.25 9.61 11.81
CA ARG A 22 5.53 9.09 12.99
C ARG A 22 4.06 8.79 12.73
N MET A 23 3.48 9.32 11.66
CA MET A 23 2.07 9.11 11.29
C MET A 23 1.91 8.06 10.20
N GLY A 24 2.98 7.35 9.80
CA GLY A 24 2.93 6.28 8.79
C GLY A 24 4.01 6.40 7.72
N PHE A 25 3.67 6.08 6.48
CA PHE A 25 4.66 5.93 5.41
C PHE A 25 4.10 6.22 4.03
N ASN A 26 4.98 6.56 3.09
CA ASN A 26 4.65 6.75 1.68
C ASN A 26 5.18 5.58 0.85
N VAL A 27 4.37 5.13 -0.10
CA VAL A 27 4.74 4.11 -1.07
C VAL A 27 4.62 4.69 -2.47
N PHE A 28 5.68 4.55 -3.26
CA PHE A 28 5.66 4.79 -4.69
C PHE A 28 5.34 3.49 -5.41
N ALA A 29 4.17 3.40 -6.06
CA ALA A 29 3.70 2.18 -6.70
C ALA A 29 3.47 2.34 -8.19
N LYS A 30 3.87 1.33 -8.97
CA LYS A 30 3.69 1.25 -10.41
C LYS A 30 2.33 0.65 -10.72
N VAL A 31 1.37 1.51 -11.12
CA VAL A 31 -0.04 1.15 -11.36
C VAL A 31 -0.41 1.37 -12.83
N PRO A 32 -1.48 0.73 -13.35
CA PRO A 32 -1.91 0.94 -14.73
C PRO A 32 -2.12 2.42 -15.07
N SER A 33 -1.67 2.83 -16.25
CA SER A 33 -1.95 4.15 -16.79
C SER A 33 -3.40 4.23 -17.24
N VAL A 34 -4.10 5.30 -16.86
CA VAL A 34 -5.48 5.57 -17.33
C VAL A 34 -5.47 6.13 -18.75
N VAL A 35 -4.31 6.63 -19.21
CA VAL A 35 -4.09 7.21 -20.54
C VAL A 35 -3.14 6.28 -21.31
N ALA A 36 -3.64 5.11 -21.67
CA ALA A 36 -2.96 4.22 -22.59
C ALA A 36 -3.29 4.66 -24.02
N THR A 37 -2.55 5.62 -24.54
CA THR A 37 -2.47 5.87 -25.99
C THR A 37 -1.41 4.95 -26.58
N GLU A 38 -1.61 4.46 -27.79
CA GLU A 38 -0.64 3.66 -28.55
C GLU A 38 0.78 4.25 -28.40
N GLY A 39 1.67 3.53 -27.70
CA GLY A 39 3.06 3.92 -27.45
C GLY A 39 3.38 4.54 -26.07
N SER A 40 2.40 4.80 -25.20
CA SER A 40 2.68 5.18 -23.79
C SER A 40 2.94 3.96 -22.91
N ASP A 41 3.81 4.13 -21.90
CA ASP A 41 4.10 3.07 -20.93
C ASP A 41 2.78 2.70 -20.23
N GLN A 42 2.37 1.42 -20.31
CA GLN A 42 1.06 0.95 -19.81
C GLN A 42 0.90 1.14 -18.29
N TYR A 43 1.97 1.55 -17.62
CA TYR A 43 2.06 1.74 -16.19
C TYR A 43 2.67 3.11 -15.88
N GLN A 44 2.18 3.73 -14.82
CA GLN A 44 2.69 4.97 -14.26
C GLN A 44 3.04 4.75 -12.79
N TRP A 45 4.05 5.46 -12.31
CA TRP A 45 4.34 5.50 -10.88
C TRP A 45 3.47 6.55 -10.20
N LYS A 46 2.92 6.22 -9.02
CA LYS A 46 2.12 7.12 -8.18
C LYS A 46 2.50 6.96 -6.72
N ASP A 47 2.45 8.08 -5.99
CA ASP A 47 2.63 8.11 -4.55
C ASP A 47 1.32 7.82 -3.81
N PHE A 48 1.42 6.97 -2.79
CA PHE A 48 0.33 6.59 -1.89
C PHE A 48 0.76 6.79 -0.45
N ARG A 49 -0.03 7.54 0.32
CA ARG A 49 0.18 7.72 1.75
C ARG A 49 -0.60 6.69 2.54
N PHE A 50 0.08 5.93 3.38
CA PHE A 50 -0.51 5.04 4.37
C PHE A 50 -0.36 5.67 5.74
N SER A 51 -1.49 5.88 6.42
CA SER A 51 -1.50 6.54 7.72
C SER A 51 -1.77 5.53 8.82
N PHE A 52 -1.04 5.68 9.91
CA PHE A 52 -1.30 5.00 11.16
C PHE A 52 -2.50 5.57 11.88
N ARG A 53 -3.09 4.77 12.78
CA ARG A 53 -4.22 5.19 13.61
C ARG A 53 -3.78 6.19 14.68
N GLU A 54 -2.56 6.04 15.16
CA GLU A 54 -1.94 6.90 16.18
C GLU A 54 -0.47 7.20 15.86
N GLU A 55 0.05 8.27 16.44
CA GLU A 55 1.46 8.64 16.28
C GLU A 55 2.38 7.58 16.90
N ALA A 56 3.34 7.08 16.13
CA ALA A 56 4.38 6.19 16.63
C ALA A 56 5.42 6.99 17.45
N SER A 57 5.50 6.70 18.75
CA SER A 57 6.45 7.33 19.68
C SER A 57 7.90 6.97 19.39
N ASP A 58 8.13 5.78 18.83
CA ASP A 58 9.42 5.18 18.60
C ASP A 58 9.33 4.12 17.48
N ALA A 59 10.48 3.51 17.17
CA ALA A 59 10.57 2.49 16.12
C ALA A 59 9.77 1.21 16.44
N GLU A 60 9.63 0.85 17.72
CA GLU A 60 8.87 -0.33 18.12
C GLU A 60 7.37 -0.10 17.88
N ALA A 61 6.85 1.06 18.30
CA ALA A 61 5.48 1.46 18.03
C ALA A 61 5.19 1.55 16.53
N PHE A 62 6.13 2.06 15.73
CA PHE A 62 6.01 2.08 14.27
C PHE A 62 5.89 0.66 13.70
N CYS A 63 6.83 -0.23 14.05
CA CYS A 63 6.84 -1.61 13.56
C CYS A 63 5.58 -2.38 13.97
N ARG A 64 5.13 -2.20 15.23
CA ARG A 64 3.89 -2.82 15.72
C ARG A 64 2.69 -2.40 14.86
N GLN A 65 2.50 -1.10 14.66
CA GLN A 65 1.39 -0.60 13.84
C GLN A 65 1.48 -1.06 12.38
N LEU A 66 2.70 -1.14 11.81
CA LEU A 66 2.89 -1.67 10.45
C LEU A 66 2.48 -3.14 10.33
N VAL A 67 2.86 -3.98 11.31
CA VAL A 67 2.46 -5.39 11.36
C VAL A 67 0.95 -5.54 11.53
N GLU A 68 0.34 -4.77 12.43
CA GLU A 68 -1.13 -4.78 12.61
C GLU A 68 -1.88 -4.39 11.33
N MET A 69 -1.35 -3.42 10.55
CA MET A 69 -1.90 -3.08 9.24
C MET A 69 -1.73 -4.23 8.23
N GLU A 70 -0.59 -4.93 8.24
CA GLU A 70 -0.36 -6.08 7.38
C GLU A 70 -1.33 -7.22 7.68
N GLU A 71 -1.54 -7.53 8.96
CA GLU A 71 -2.50 -8.54 9.40
C GLU A 71 -3.92 -8.24 8.92
N GLN A 72 -4.38 -6.99 9.08
CA GLN A 72 -5.69 -6.54 8.60
C GLN A 72 -5.83 -6.71 7.08
N VAL A 73 -4.82 -6.30 6.32
CA VAL A 73 -4.80 -6.45 4.86
C VAL A 73 -4.86 -7.92 4.46
N LEU A 74 -4.15 -8.81 5.17
CA LEU A 74 -4.18 -10.25 4.89
C LEU A 74 -5.53 -10.88 5.22
N GLU A 75 -6.18 -10.47 6.30
CA GLU A 75 -7.53 -10.93 6.65
C GLU A 75 -8.57 -10.52 5.59
N GLU A 76 -8.53 -9.26 5.13
CA GLU A 76 -9.40 -8.79 4.05
C GLU A 76 -9.18 -9.58 2.76
N VAL A 77 -7.91 -9.79 2.37
CA VAL A 77 -7.57 -10.59 1.17
C VAL A 77 -8.06 -12.04 1.30
N ARG A 78 -7.93 -12.65 2.48
CA ARG A 78 -8.48 -13.99 2.72
C ARG A 78 -9.99 -14.01 2.56
N SER A 79 -10.70 -12.98 3.03
CA SER A 79 -12.16 -12.88 2.88
C SER A 79 -12.61 -12.86 1.42
N PHE A 80 -11.86 -12.23 0.52
CA PHE A 80 -12.13 -12.24 -0.92
C PHE A 80 -11.89 -13.60 -1.58
N SER A 81 -11.01 -14.42 -1.01
CA SER A 81 -10.61 -15.72 -1.58
C SER A 81 -11.60 -16.85 -1.30
N GLY A 82 -12.54 -16.68 -0.36
CA GLY A 82 -13.49 -17.72 0.04
C GLY A 82 -12.86 -18.93 0.73
N VAL A 83 -11.56 -18.89 1.06
CA VAL A 83 -10.86 -19.93 1.80
C VAL A 83 -10.80 -19.51 3.27
N GLY A 84 -11.70 -20.10 4.06
CA GLY A 84 -11.66 -20.11 5.53
C GLY A 84 -10.97 -21.37 6.05
#